data_AF-A0A6N9DJC7-F1
#
_entry.id   AF-A0A6N9DJC7-F1
#
_cell.length_a   1.000
_cell.length_b   1.000
_cell.length_c   1.000
_cell.angle_alpha   90.00
_cell.angle_beta   90.00
_cell.angle_gamma   90.00
#
_symmetry.space_group_name_H-M   'P 1'
#
loop_
_entity.id
_entity.type
_entity.pdbx_description
1 polymer ?
#
loop_
_entity_poly.entity_id
_entity_poly.type
_entity_poly.pdbx_seq_one_letter_code
_entity_poly.pdbx_strand_id
1 'polypeptide(L)'
;SKWQFLPYIERGLTNYARLDICNVGGFTEAMKVAGWAEAHYIDLMPHNPLGPICVAATSHLATAVPNFSWLEIRHSVGEPDLNFYDDDIFPVQPKLEPGKVILSDEPGLGIEVDEASLTEPYKFWEPQHLHRRDGSHTNR
;
A
#
# COMPACT_ATOMS: atom_id res chain seq x y z
N SER A 1 11.87 0.50 6.57
CA SER A 1 12.92 -0.22 5.83
C SER A 1 13.13 -1.61 6.43
N LYS A 2 13.97 -2.47 5.85
CA LYS A 2 14.18 -3.86 6.34
C LYS A 2 14.66 -3.94 7.78
N TRP A 3 15.36 -2.91 8.24
CA TRP A 3 15.90 -2.85 9.60
C TRP A 3 14.81 -2.81 10.66
N GLN A 4 13.67 -2.16 10.39
CA GLN A 4 12.53 -2.19 11.31
C GLN A 4 11.79 -3.53 11.30
N PHE A 5 11.82 -4.26 10.18
CA PHE A 5 11.20 -5.59 10.08
C PHE A 5 12.03 -6.68 10.76
N LEU A 6 13.36 -6.56 10.67
CA LEU A 6 14.33 -7.53 11.17
C LEU A 6 14.00 -8.13 12.54
N PRO A 7 13.80 -7.34 13.62
CA PRO A 7 13.54 -7.91 14.94
C PRO A 7 12.21 -8.67 15.03
N TYR A 8 11.21 -8.37 14.19
CA TYR A 8 9.93 -9.07 14.20
C TYR A 8 9.99 -10.39 13.43
N ILE A 9 10.74 -10.41 12.32
CA ILE A 9 10.96 -11.60 11.50
C ILE A 9 11.84 -12.61 12.26
N GLU A 10 13.01 -12.19 12.72
CA GLU A 10 13.99 -13.07 13.39
C GLU A 10 13.48 -13.68 14.69
N ARG A 11 12.60 -12.97 15.39
CA ARG A 11 12.00 -13.45 16.65
C ARG A 11 10.68 -14.19 16.45
N GLY A 12 10.23 -14.38 15.20
CA GLY A 12 8.97 -15.07 14.88
C GLY A 12 7.74 -14.39 15.49
N LEU A 13 7.70 -13.05 15.50
CA LEU A 13 6.65 -12.29 16.18
C LEU A 13 5.44 -11.96 15.30
N THR A 14 5.47 -12.34 14.02
CA THR A 14 4.37 -12.11 13.08
C THR A 14 4.24 -13.25 12.09
N ASN A 15 3.01 -13.50 11.64
CA ASN A 15 2.71 -14.40 10.53
C ASN A 15 2.56 -13.65 9.20
N TYR A 16 2.31 -12.33 9.26
CA TYR A 16 2.11 -11.48 8.09
C TYR A 16 3.01 -10.24 8.15
N ALA A 17 3.83 -10.03 7.14
CA ALA A 17 4.59 -8.81 6.95
C ALA A 17 3.72 -7.78 6.22
N ARG A 18 3.28 -6.75 6.96
CA ARG A 18 2.45 -5.66 6.43
C ARG A 18 3.27 -4.46 5.94
N LEU A 19 4.17 -4.68 4.98
CA LEU A 19 4.93 -3.58 4.39
C LEU A 19 4.06 -2.72 3.49
N ASP A 20 4.36 -1.43 3.46
CA ASP A 20 3.82 -0.49 2.48
C ASP A 20 4.96 -0.08 1.54
N ILE A 21 4.76 -0.22 0.22
CA ILE A 21 5.81 0.02 -0.76
C ILE A 21 6.23 1.50 -0.83
N CYS A 22 5.28 2.41 -0.63
CA CYS A 22 5.51 3.85 -0.61
C CYS A 22 6.25 4.30 0.66
N ASN A 23 6.16 3.52 1.75
CA ASN A 23 6.77 3.90 3.02
C ASN A 23 8.06 3.12 3.34
N VAL A 24 8.18 1.88 2.87
CA VAL A 24 9.33 1.02 3.22
C VAL A 24 10.62 1.47 2.54
N GLY A 25 10.51 2.17 1.41
CA GLY A 25 11.61 2.59 0.54
C GLY A 25 11.52 2.05 -0.89
N GLY A 26 10.32 1.81 -1.42
CA GLY A 26 10.08 1.33 -2.79
C GLY A 26 10.39 -0.15 -2.99
N PHE A 27 10.34 -0.59 -4.26
CA PHE A 27 10.58 -1.98 -4.67
C PHE A 27 11.89 -2.56 -4.10
N THR A 28 12.98 -1.80 -4.19
CA THR A 28 14.31 -2.26 -3.77
C THR A 28 14.37 -2.67 -2.30
N GLU A 29 13.69 -1.93 -1.42
CA GLU A 29 13.67 -2.28 0.00
C GLU A 29 12.55 -3.29 0.31
N ALA A 30 11.42 -3.23 -0.41
CA ALA A 30 10.33 -4.19 -0.29
C ALA A 30 10.78 -5.62 -0.63
N MET A 31 11.54 -5.82 -1.71
CA MET A 31 12.06 -7.13 -2.11
C MET A 31 12.97 -7.75 -1.04
N LYS A 32 13.74 -6.94 -0.32
CA LYS A 32 14.58 -7.44 0.80
C LYS A 32 13.72 -7.91 1.97
N VAL A 33 12.64 -7.17 2.28
CA VAL A 33 11.70 -7.58 3.32
C VAL A 33 10.95 -8.86 2.91
N ALA A 34 10.48 -8.93 1.67
CA ALA A 34 9.75 -10.08 1.15
C ALA A 34 10.59 -11.35 1.20
N GLY A 35 11.84 -11.32 0.70
CA GLY A 35 12.73 -12.48 0.75
C GLY A 35 13.14 -12.89 2.17
N TRP A 36 13.31 -11.93 3.08
CA TRP A 36 13.59 -12.26 4.48
C TRP A 36 12.36 -12.88 5.17
N ALA A 37 11.17 -12.35 4.92
CA ALA A 37 9.93 -12.91 5.44
C ALA A 37 9.70 -14.34 4.89
N GLU A 38 9.94 -14.56 3.60
CA GLU A 38 9.83 -15.86 2.94
C GLU A 38 10.71 -16.92 3.64
N ALA A 39 11.97 -16.58 3.94
CA ALA A 39 12.90 -17.48 4.63
C ALA A 39 12.43 -17.89 6.04
N HIS A 40 11.49 -17.15 6.64
CA HIS A 40 10.91 -17.43 7.95
C HIS A 40 9.47 -17.93 7.89
N TYR A 41 8.96 -18.32 6.72
CA TYR A 41 7.57 -18.75 6.51
C TYR A 41 6.56 -17.67 6.94
N ILE A 42 6.90 -16.40 6.69
CA ILE A 42 6.03 -15.25 6.94
C ILE A 42 5.47 -14.79 5.60
N ASP A 43 4.15 -14.75 5.52
CA ASP A 43 3.42 -14.30 4.36
C ASP A 43 3.48 -12.77 4.24
N LEU A 44 3.42 -12.28 3.02
CA LEU A 44 3.33 -10.87 2.71
C LEU A 44 1.86 -10.44 2.60
N MET A 45 1.46 -9.47 3.42
CA MET A 45 0.12 -8.88 3.37
C MET A 45 0.23 -7.35 3.34
N PRO A 46 0.59 -6.76 2.19
CA PRO A 46 0.97 -5.36 2.12
C PRO A 46 -0.09 -4.41 2.67
N HIS A 47 0.38 -3.36 3.34
CA HIS A 47 -0.43 -2.21 3.71
C HIS A 47 -0.50 -1.26 2.53
N ASN A 48 -1.70 -0.79 2.21
CA ASN A 48 -1.92 0.13 1.10
C ASN A 48 -3.19 0.97 1.32
N PRO A 49 -3.09 2.04 2.13
CA PRO A 49 -4.19 2.98 2.36
C PRO A 49 -4.19 4.12 1.31
N LEU A 50 -3.45 3.97 0.21
CA LEU A 50 -3.15 5.03 -0.74
C LEU A 50 -3.93 4.84 -2.06
N GLY A 51 -3.64 5.70 -3.03
CA GLY A 51 -4.29 5.71 -4.35
C GLY A 51 -3.75 4.68 -5.35
N PRO A 52 -4.21 4.77 -6.62
CA PRO A 52 -3.99 3.76 -7.66
C PRO A 52 -2.52 3.50 -7.96
N ILE A 53 -1.65 4.53 -7.89
CA ILE A 53 -0.20 4.37 -8.07
C ILE A 53 0.38 3.34 -7.10
N CYS A 54 0.00 3.43 -5.82
CA CYS A 54 0.45 2.47 -4.81
C CYS A 54 -0.13 1.08 -5.09
N VAL A 55 -1.43 0.99 -5.45
CA VAL A 55 -2.07 -0.29 -5.81
C VAL A 55 -1.35 -0.98 -6.97
N ALA A 56 -1.03 -0.27 -8.05
CA ALA A 56 -0.27 -0.84 -9.16
C ALA A 56 1.10 -1.33 -8.69
N ALA A 57 1.85 -0.47 -7.99
CA ALA A 57 3.19 -0.81 -7.53
C ALA A 57 3.20 -2.03 -6.60
N THR A 58 2.29 -2.07 -5.63
CA THR A 58 2.17 -3.20 -4.72
C THR A 58 1.65 -4.47 -5.42
N SER A 59 0.80 -4.33 -6.43
CA SER A 59 0.32 -5.48 -7.22
C SER A 59 1.46 -6.09 -8.07
N HIS A 60 2.30 -5.27 -8.69
CA HIS A 60 3.52 -5.75 -9.38
C HIS A 60 4.48 -6.46 -8.42
N LEU A 61 4.64 -5.95 -7.19
CA LEU A 61 5.38 -6.65 -6.15
C LEU A 61 4.72 -8.00 -5.80
N ALA A 62 3.40 -8.02 -5.61
CA ALA A 62 2.64 -9.22 -5.28
C ALA A 62 2.78 -10.32 -6.34
N THR A 63 2.82 -9.95 -7.63
CA THR A 63 3.05 -10.90 -8.72
C THR A 63 4.51 -11.38 -8.82
N ALA A 64 5.45 -10.65 -8.23
CA ALA A 64 6.88 -10.94 -8.33
C ALA A 64 7.44 -11.76 -7.15
N VAL A 65 6.67 -11.94 -6.06
CA VAL A 65 7.12 -12.66 -4.86
C VAL A 65 6.24 -13.89 -4.57
N PRO A 66 6.82 -15.00 -4.09
CA PRO A 66 6.08 -16.25 -3.90
C PRO A 66 5.26 -16.30 -2.60
N ASN A 67 5.60 -15.47 -1.60
CA ASN A 67 4.94 -15.44 -0.30
C ASN A 67 3.83 -14.39 -0.19
N PHE A 68 3.30 -13.89 -1.32
CA PHE A 68 2.16 -12.96 -1.28
C PHE A 68 0.87 -13.67 -0.83
N SER A 69 0.13 -13.01 0.06
CA SER A 69 -1.15 -13.50 0.57
C SER A 69 -2.31 -12.61 0.13
N TRP A 70 -2.38 -11.37 0.65
CA TRP A 70 -3.51 -10.46 0.44
C TRP A 70 -3.02 -9.02 0.27
N LEU A 71 -3.74 -8.22 -0.52
CA LEU A 71 -3.47 -6.80 -0.72
C LEU A 71 -4.62 -5.97 -0.14
N GLU A 72 -4.30 -5.03 0.74
CA GLU A 72 -5.23 -3.98 1.14
C GLU A 72 -5.57 -3.10 -0.06
N ILE A 73 -6.85 -2.83 -0.28
CA ILE A 73 -7.33 -1.94 -1.34
C ILE A 73 -8.39 -1.04 -0.73
N ARG A 74 -8.15 0.27 -0.81
CA ARG A 74 -9.03 1.28 -0.25
C ARG A 74 -10.13 1.68 -1.23
N HIS A 75 -10.93 0.69 -1.63
CA HIS A 75 -12.10 0.87 -2.52
C HIS A 75 -13.38 0.64 -1.71
N SER A 76 -13.72 1.59 -0.84
CA SER A 76 -14.85 1.44 0.08
C SER A 76 -16.04 2.30 -0.35
N VAL A 77 -17.23 1.67 -0.41
CA VAL A 77 -18.52 2.33 -0.68
C VAL A 77 -18.87 3.35 0.44
N GLY A 78 -18.24 3.23 1.61
CA GLY A 78 -18.46 4.08 2.78
C GLY A 78 -17.60 5.35 2.80
N GLU A 79 -16.72 5.55 1.82
CA GLU A 79 -15.84 6.72 1.73
C GLU A 79 -15.90 7.38 0.33
N PRO A 80 -17.11 7.75 -0.12
CA PRO A 80 -17.34 8.25 -1.47
C PRO A 80 -16.59 9.57 -1.76
N ASP A 81 -16.30 10.36 -0.73
CA ASP A 81 -15.73 11.70 -0.86
C ASP A 81 -14.21 11.70 -1.13
N LEU A 82 -13.54 10.55 -1.04
CA LEU A 82 -12.08 10.51 -1.12
C LEU A 82 -11.53 10.29 -2.54
N ASN A 83 -12.39 9.93 -3.50
CA ASN A 83 -12.12 9.91 -4.95
C ASN A 83 -10.72 9.40 -5.35
N PHE A 84 -10.23 8.34 -4.69
CA PHE A 84 -8.84 7.89 -4.87
C PHE A 84 -8.54 7.39 -6.28
N TYR A 85 -9.56 6.89 -6.99
CA TYR A 85 -9.47 6.25 -8.30
C TYR A 85 -10.17 7.11 -9.38
N ASP A 86 -9.98 8.43 -9.31
CA ASP A 86 -10.57 9.36 -10.27
C ASP A 86 -10.03 9.09 -11.69
N ASP A 87 -10.93 8.77 -12.63
CA ASP A 87 -10.58 8.51 -14.03
C ASP A 87 -10.11 9.77 -14.78
N ASP A 88 -10.47 10.97 -14.32
CA ASP A 88 -9.97 12.23 -14.90
C ASP A 88 -8.51 12.47 -14.51
N ILE A 89 -8.09 12.03 -13.32
CA ILE A 89 -6.70 12.14 -12.85
C ILE A 89 -5.86 10.94 -13.31
N PHE A 90 -6.44 9.74 -13.28
CA PHE A 90 -5.79 8.48 -13.60
C PHE A 90 -6.52 7.75 -14.74
N PRO A 91 -6.41 8.24 -15.99
CA PRO A 91 -7.15 7.68 -17.13
C PRO A 91 -6.77 6.23 -17.44
N VAL A 92 -5.57 5.81 -17.02
CA VAL A 92 -5.14 4.41 -17.02
C VAL A 92 -4.79 4.03 -15.59
N GLN A 93 -5.54 3.06 -15.04
CA GLN A 93 -5.34 2.54 -13.69
C GLN A 93 -5.72 1.06 -13.57
N PRO A 94 -5.22 0.34 -12.53
CA PRO A 94 -5.56 -1.06 -12.32
C PRO A 94 -7.07 -1.26 -12.17
N LYS A 95 -7.62 -2.25 -12.86
CA LYS A 95 -9.06 -2.54 -12.73
C LYS A 95 -9.31 -3.38 -11.50
N LEU A 96 -10.24 -2.92 -10.66
CA LEU A 96 -10.67 -3.64 -9.47
C LEU A 96 -11.88 -4.50 -9.83
N GLU A 97 -11.70 -5.82 -9.79
CA GLU A 97 -12.78 -6.79 -9.91
C GLU A 97 -13.00 -7.49 -8.56
N PRO A 98 -14.17 -8.10 -8.30
CA PRO A 98 -14.42 -8.77 -7.03
C PRO A 98 -13.32 -9.79 -6.69
N GLY A 99 -12.58 -9.51 -5.62
CA GLY A 99 -11.50 -10.36 -5.11
C GLY A 99 -10.17 -10.31 -5.87
N LYS A 100 -10.00 -9.41 -6.86
CA LYS A 100 -8.77 -9.35 -7.66
C LYS A 100 -8.48 -7.96 -8.24
N VAL A 101 -7.19 -7.68 -8.43
CA VAL A 101 -6.69 -6.54 -9.21
C VAL A 101 -6.24 -7.07 -10.57
N ILE A 102 -6.72 -6.46 -11.65
CA ILE A 102 -6.26 -6.76 -13.00
C ILE A 102 -5.19 -5.74 -13.38
N LEU A 103 -3.98 -6.24 -13.64
CA LEU A 103 -2.87 -5.45 -14.13
C LEU A 103 -2.84 -5.41 -15.66
N SER A 104 -2.30 -4.33 -16.19
CA SER A 104 -1.98 -4.19 -17.61
C SER A 104 -0.72 -4.99 -17.94
N ASP A 105 -0.66 -5.55 -19.14
CA ASP A 105 0.54 -6.18 -19.71
C ASP A 105 1.48 -5.14 -20.38
N GLU A 106 1.07 -3.87 -20.40
CA GLU A 106 1.89 -2.78 -20.94
C GLU A 106 3.13 -2.50 -20.07
N PRO A 107 4.23 -1.99 -20.64
CA PRO A 107 5.44 -1.67 -19.90
C PRO A 107 5.24 -0.68 -18.73
N GLY A 108 6.02 -0.84 -17.68
CA GLY A 108 6.01 0.04 -16.51
C GLY A 108 4.98 -0.37 -15.47
N LEU A 109 4.42 0.60 -14.75
CA LEU A 109 3.40 0.31 -13.72
C LEU A 109 2.00 0.08 -14.30
N GLY A 110 1.77 0.39 -15.57
CA GLY A 110 0.43 0.33 -16.18
C GLY A 110 -0.50 1.40 -15.62
N ILE A 111 0.03 2.61 -15.35
CA ILE A 111 -0.72 3.78 -14.91
C ILE A 111 -0.32 5.01 -15.72
N GLU A 112 -1.30 5.87 -15.99
CA GLU A 112 -1.10 7.22 -16.50
C GLU A 112 -1.65 8.23 -15.50
N VAL A 113 -1.00 9.39 -15.42
CA VAL A 113 -1.43 10.51 -14.58
C VAL A 113 -1.64 11.71 -15.50
N ASP A 114 -2.85 12.26 -15.55
CA ASP A 114 -3.08 13.54 -16.20
C ASP A 114 -2.62 14.66 -15.27
N GLU A 115 -1.36 15.07 -15.38
CA GLU A 115 -0.81 16.17 -14.57
C GLU A 115 -1.53 17.51 -14.81
N ALA A 116 -2.19 17.70 -15.96
CA ALA A 116 -2.94 18.92 -16.24
C ALA A 116 -4.25 18.99 -15.44
N SER A 117 -4.81 17.85 -15.04
CA SER A 117 -5.98 17.75 -14.16
C SER A 117 -5.66 18.12 -12.70
N LEU A 118 -4.39 18.11 -12.29
CA LEU A 118 -3.93 18.36 -10.92
C LEU A 118 -3.92 19.87 -10.60
N THR A 119 -5.09 20.52 -10.64
CA THR A 119 -5.23 21.96 -10.43
C THR A 119 -5.41 22.35 -8.96
N GLU A 120 -5.77 21.39 -8.11
CA GLU A 120 -6.04 21.64 -6.70
C GLU A 120 -4.75 22.00 -5.95
N PRO A 121 -4.73 23.09 -5.16
CA PRO A 121 -3.58 23.43 -4.35
C PRO A 121 -3.39 22.39 -3.23
N TYR A 122 -2.16 22.27 -2.73
CA TYR A 122 -1.87 21.47 -1.55
C TYR A 122 -2.81 21.83 -0.39
N LYS A 123 -3.48 20.82 0.17
CA LYS A 123 -4.30 20.94 1.38
C LYS A 123 -3.55 20.25 2.52
N PHE A 124 -3.15 21.04 3.52
CA PHE A 124 -2.55 20.48 4.72
C PHE A 124 -3.57 19.56 5.42
N TRP A 125 -3.10 18.39 5.82
CA TRP A 125 -3.89 17.42 6.54
C TRP A 125 -3.01 16.76 7.61
N GLU A 126 -3.61 16.54 8.79
CA GLU A 126 -3.00 15.79 9.87
C GLU A 126 -4.01 14.78 10.45
N PRO A 127 -3.55 13.60 10.90
CA PRO A 127 -4.42 12.64 11.57
C PRO A 127 -4.88 13.19 12.94
N GLN A 128 -6.05 12.74 13.39
CA GLN A 128 -6.58 13.14 14.69
C GLN A 128 -5.66 12.67 15.83
N HIS A 129 -5.38 13.57 16.77
CA HIS A 129 -4.69 13.25 18.01
C HIS A 129 -5.67 12.73 19.05
N LEU A 130 -5.70 11.42 19.26
CA LEU A 130 -6.59 10.80 20.25
C LEU A 130 -6.09 11.06 21.67
N HIS A 131 -7.03 11.25 22.59
CA HIS A 131 -6.75 11.50 24.00
C HIS A 131 -7.58 10.58 24.89
N ARG A 132 -6.99 10.17 26.01
CA ARG A 132 -7.69 9.44 27.07
C ARG A 132 -8.57 10.39 27.88
N ARG A 133 -9.38 9.82 28.77
CA ARG A 133 -10.24 10.59 29.70
C ARG A 133 -9.46 11.53 30.63
N ASP A 134 -8.20 11.21 30.92
CA ASP A 134 -7.31 12.04 31.75
C ASP A 134 -6.58 13.14 30.96
N GLY A 135 -6.83 13.26 29.65
CA GLY A 135 -6.21 14.26 28.78
C GLY A 135 -4.84 13.85 28.22
N SER A 136 -4.34 12.64 28.50
CA SER A 136 -3.08 12.16 27.90
C SER A 136 -3.26 11.69 26.44
N HIS A 137 -2.25 11.91 25.60
CA HIS A 137 -2.23 11.40 24.21
C HIS A 137 -2.27 9.88 24.17
N THR A 138 -2.95 9.33 23.18
CA THR A 138 -2.99 7.89 22.94
C THR A 138 -3.08 7.55 21.46
N ASN A 139 -2.66 6.33 21.13
CA ASN A 139 -2.74 5.77 19.77
C ASN A 139 -3.87 4.71 19.69
N ARG A 140 -4.79 4.69 20.66
CA ARG A 140 -5.82 3.66 20.81
C ARG A 140 -7.12 4.21 21.38
#